data_AF-A0A0F9VN74-F1
#
_entry.id   AF-A0A0F9VN74-F1
#
_cell.length_a   1.000
_cell.length_b   1.000
_cell.length_c   1.000
_cell.angle_alpha   90.00
_cell.angle_beta   90.00
_cell.angle_gamma   90.00
#
_symmetry.space_group_name_H-M   'P 1'
#
loop_
_entity.id
_entity.type
_entity.pdbx_description
1 polymer ?
#
loop_
_entity_poly.entity_id
_entity_poly.type
_entity_poly.pdbx_seq_one_letter_code
_entity_poly.pdbx_strand_id
1 'polypeptide(L)'
;MDSQGNRTGQLDTIIIRDDAPKLTYEGERDTFLGEGVFSVIEVKSNLTREKLKEAGRTLKKVRDLHIEYPSFQSGSGPLFDGPFRIIFSYIGATESTLINEIKKNNWHDLFDLICILNRGVYKRILTYHHLKTIPISILKEKVLH
;
A
#
# COMPACT_ATOMS: atom_id res chain seq x y z
N MET A 1 -1.69 7.36 -12.24
CA MET A 1 -0.74 7.41 -13.37
C MET A 1 0.35 8.42 -13.03
N ASP A 2 1.50 8.37 -13.68
CA ASP A 2 2.58 9.35 -13.48
C ASP A 2 2.81 10.23 -14.72
N SER A 3 3.74 11.18 -14.59
CA SER A 3 4.14 12.11 -15.66
C SER A 3 4.80 11.44 -16.87
N GLN A 4 5.29 10.21 -16.74
CA GLN A 4 5.88 9.41 -17.82
C GLN A 4 4.84 8.56 -18.56
N GLY A 5 3.56 8.61 -18.15
CA GLY A 5 2.48 7.86 -18.75
C GLY A 5 2.32 6.44 -18.19
N ASN A 6 3.06 6.06 -17.12
CA ASN A 6 2.89 4.76 -16.49
C ASN A 6 1.53 4.68 -15.77
N ARG A 7 0.88 3.52 -15.88
CA ARG A 7 -0.45 3.27 -15.31
C ARG A 7 -0.44 2.00 -14.45
N THR A 8 -1.11 2.08 -13.29
CA THR A 8 -1.24 0.99 -12.33
C THR A 8 -2.31 -0.03 -12.74
N GLY A 9 -3.27 0.39 -13.56
CA GLY A 9 -4.52 -0.32 -13.80
C GLY A 9 -5.57 0.05 -12.76
N GLN A 10 -6.60 -0.79 -12.61
CA GLN A 10 -7.62 -0.60 -11.58
C GLN A 10 -7.05 -0.93 -10.21
N LEU A 11 -7.36 -0.08 -9.23
CA LEU A 11 -7.04 -0.26 -7.81
C LEU A 11 -8.35 -0.40 -7.03
N ASP A 12 -8.37 -1.24 -5.99
CA ASP A 12 -9.59 -1.49 -5.20
C ASP A 12 -10.00 -0.25 -4.40
N THR A 13 -9.03 0.40 -3.74
CA THR A 13 -9.25 1.60 -2.94
C THR A 13 -8.01 2.46 -2.95
N ILE A 14 -8.23 3.77 -3.10
CA ILE A 14 -7.18 4.78 -2.98
C ILE A 14 -7.62 5.84 -1.95
N ILE A 15 -6.67 6.34 -1.20
CA ILE A 15 -6.81 7.53 -0.36
C ILE A 15 -6.03 8.62 -1.06
N ILE A 16 -6.70 9.72 -1.38
CA ILE A 16 -6.13 10.86 -2.10
C ILE A 16 -6.18 12.10 -1.22
N ARG A 17 -5.33 13.08 -1.53
CA ARG A 17 -5.49 14.43 -0.99
C ARG A 17 -6.77 15.05 -1.53
N ASP A 18 -7.40 15.87 -0.71
CA ASP A 18 -8.62 16.61 -1.06
C ASP A 18 -8.37 17.64 -2.17
N ASP A 19 -7.16 18.21 -2.21
CA ASP A 19 -6.72 19.19 -3.20
C ASP A 19 -6.08 18.58 -4.46
N ALA A 20 -6.02 17.24 -4.57
CA ALA A 20 -5.41 16.58 -5.71
C ALA A 20 -6.28 16.72 -6.98
N PRO A 21 -5.69 17.09 -8.13
CA PRO A 21 -6.42 17.11 -9.39
C PRO A 21 -6.82 15.70 -9.80
N LYS A 22 -8.05 15.55 -10.29
CA LYS A 22 -8.57 14.31 -10.88
C LYS A 22 -8.80 14.49 -12.38
N LEU A 23 -8.50 13.45 -13.14
CA LEU A 23 -8.79 13.37 -14.56
C LEU A 23 -10.00 12.46 -14.75
N THR A 24 -11.11 13.03 -15.18
CA THR A 24 -12.32 12.29 -15.56
C THR A 24 -12.48 12.39 -17.06
N TYR A 25 -12.35 11.28 -17.78
CA TYR A 25 -12.69 11.20 -19.19
C TYR A 25 -14.16 10.78 -19.35
N GLU A 26 -14.87 11.35 -20.31
CA GLU A 26 -16.31 11.10 -20.52
C GLU A 26 -16.60 9.61 -20.69
N GLY A 27 -17.27 9.00 -19.70
CA GLY A 27 -17.62 7.58 -19.67
C GLY A 27 -16.56 6.64 -19.08
N GLU A 28 -15.37 7.14 -18.72
CA GLU A 28 -14.32 6.35 -18.08
C GLU A 28 -14.32 6.49 -16.55
N ARG A 29 -13.58 5.58 -15.89
CA ARG A 29 -13.33 5.58 -14.45
C ARG A 29 -12.44 6.76 -14.07
N ASP A 30 -12.68 7.34 -12.90
CA ASP A 30 -11.84 8.41 -12.36
C ASP A 30 -10.37 7.97 -12.33
N THR A 31 -9.51 8.81 -12.90
CA THR A 31 -8.06 8.57 -12.90
C THR A 31 -7.33 9.67 -12.15
N PHE A 32 -6.35 9.24 -11.35
CA PHE A 32 -5.63 10.11 -10.43
C PHE A 32 -4.14 10.15 -10.79
N LEU A 33 -3.54 11.33 -10.63
CA LEU A 33 -2.10 11.51 -10.67
C LEU A 33 -1.49 10.91 -9.39
N GLY A 34 -0.38 10.18 -9.52
CA GLY A 34 0.25 9.46 -8.41
C GLY A 34 0.69 10.39 -7.27
N GLU A 35 1.06 11.62 -7.60
CA GLU A 35 1.45 12.71 -6.70
C GLU A 35 0.33 13.08 -5.71
N GLY A 36 -0.93 12.91 -6.12
CA GLY A 36 -2.11 13.18 -5.30
C GLY A 36 -2.54 12.00 -4.42
N VAL A 37 -1.97 10.80 -4.64
CA VAL A 37 -2.35 9.58 -3.93
C VAL A 37 -1.54 9.44 -2.65
N PHE A 38 -2.23 9.42 -1.52
CA PHE A 38 -1.63 9.16 -0.21
C PHE A 38 -1.42 7.66 0.03
N SER A 39 -2.42 6.83 -0.28
CA SER A 39 -2.35 5.38 -0.08
C SER A 39 -3.17 4.61 -1.10
N VAL A 40 -2.75 3.37 -1.36
CA VAL A 40 -3.45 2.36 -2.12
C VAL A 40 -3.69 1.14 -1.23
N ILE A 41 -4.94 0.66 -1.20
CA ILE A 41 -5.36 -0.49 -0.40
C ILE A 41 -5.91 -1.56 -1.37
N GLU A 42 -5.26 -2.71 -1.42
CA GLU A 42 -5.77 -3.91 -2.07
C GLU A 42 -6.60 -4.74 -1.09
N VAL A 43 -7.86 -5.01 -1.43
CA VAL A 43 -8.81 -5.68 -0.53
C VAL A 43 -9.04 -7.11 -1.01
N LYS A 44 -8.76 -8.10 -0.15
CA LYS A 44 -8.99 -9.52 -0.46
C LYS A 44 -9.83 -10.18 0.62
N SER A 45 -10.88 -10.91 0.24
CA SER A 45 -11.70 -11.60 1.25
C SER A 45 -10.92 -12.67 2.01
N ASN A 46 -10.07 -13.41 1.29
CA ASN A 46 -9.15 -14.40 1.85
C ASN A 46 -7.77 -14.23 1.19
N LEU A 47 -6.74 -13.90 1.98
CA LEU A 47 -5.38 -13.71 1.49
C LEU A 47 -4.64 -15.05 1.34
N THR A 48 -4.86 -15.74 0.22
CA THR A 48 -4.05 -16.91 -0.17
C THR A 48 -2.68 -16.50 -0.73
N ARG A 49 -1.79 -17.45 -1.01
CA ARG A 49 -0.49 -17.16 -1.67
C ARG A 49 -0.69 -16.53 -3.04
N GLU A 50 -1.66 -17.01 -3.78
CA GLU A 50 -1.99 -16.53 -5.13
C GLU A 50 -2.52 -15.10 -5.05
N LYS A 51 -3.41 -14.82 -4.08
CA LYS A 51 -3.95 -13.47 -3.84
C LYS A 51 -2.91 -12.50 -3.31
N LEU A 52 -1.96 -12.96 -2.50
CA LEU A 52 -0.80 -12.16 -2.11
C LEU A 52 0.05 -11.80 -3.32
N LYS A 53 0.26 -12.74 -4.26
CA LYS A 53 1.02 -12.46 -5.49
C LYS A 53 0.28 -11.55 -6.46
N GLU A 54 -1.04 -11.66 -6.54
CA GLU A 54 -1.89 -10.73 -7.28
C GLU A 54 -1.73 -9.31 -6.73
N ALA A 55 -1.96 -9.12 -5.43
CA ALA A 55 -1.79 -7.82 -4.78
C ALA A 55 -0.36 -7.29 -4.90
N GLY A 56 0.65 -8.15 -4.76
CA GLY A 56 2.06 -7.80 -4.96
C GLY A 56 2.35 -7.26 -6.37
N ARG A 57 1.81 -7.90 -7.41
CA ARG A 57 1.94 -7.40 -8.79
C ARG A 57 1.27 -6.05 -8.98
N THR A 58 0.09 -5.83 -8.39
CA THR A 58 -0.62 -4.55 -8.45
C THR A 58 0.15 -3.45 -7.72
N LEU A 59 0.53 -3.68 -6.46
CA LEU A 59 1.23 -2.69 -5.63
C LEU A 59 2.65 -2.43 -6.12
N LYS A 60 3.26 -3.36 -6.86
CA LYS A 60 4.55 -3.13 -7.53
C LYS A 60 4.42 -2.04 -8.59
N LYS A 61 3.34 -2.05 -9.39
CA LYS A 61 3.10 -0.97 -10.36
C LYS A 61 2.90 0.38 -9.69
N VAL A 62 2.31 0.41 -8.49
CA VAL A 62 2.16 1.65 -7.70
C VAL A 62 3.52 2.16 -7.24
N ARG A 63 4.37 1.27 -6.71
CA ARG A 63 5.74 1.61 -6.31
C ARG A 63 6.58 2.13 -7.49
N ASP A 64 6.41 1.51 -8.64
CA ASP A 64 7.21 1.80 -9.83
C ASP A 64 6.72 3.07 -10.58
N LEU A 65 5.72 3.80 -10.05
CA LEU A 65 5.33 5.11 -10.57
C LEU A 65 6.43 6.14 -10.27
N HIS A 66 6.74 6.97 -11.27
CA HIS A 66 7.64 8.10 -11.14
C HIS A 66 6.92 9.30 -10.52
N ILE A 67 7.03 9.46 -9.20
CA ILE A 67 6.36 10.54 -8.48
C ILE A 67 7.28 11.74 -8.33
N GLU A 68 6.90 12.87 -8.92
CA GLU A 68 7.63 14.12 -8.74
C GLU A 68 7.00 14.95 -7.61
N TYR A 69 7.72 15.08 -6.50
CA TYR A 69 7.33 16.00 -5.45
C TYR A 69 7.89 17.40 -5.76
N PRO A 70 7.08 18.47 -5.68
CA PRO A 70 7.61 19.82 -5.81
C PRO A 70 8.68 20.05 -4.74
N SER A 71 9.79 20.69 -5.14
CA SER A 71 10.97 20.96 -4.32
C SER A 71 10.72 21.88 -3.11
N PHE A 72 9.49 22.33 -2.91
CA PHE A 72 9.09 23.18 -1.79
C PHE A 72 8.62 22.35 -0.59
N GLN A 73 9.56 21.67 0.07
CA GLN A 73 9.29 20.98 1.34
C GLN A 73 9.48 21.93 2.52
N SER A 74 8.46 22.76 2.80
CA SER A 74 8.38 23.46 4.08
C SER A 74 7.71 22.57 5.12
N GLY A 75 8.44 21.59 5.67
CA GLY A 75 7.94 20.78 6.78
C GLY A 75 8.82 19.60 7.16
N SER A 76 9.04 19.39 8.47
CA SER A 76 9.78 18.26 9.05
C SER A 76 8.98 16.95 9.06
N GLY A 77 8.21 16.69 8.01
CA GLY A 77 7.45 15.45 7.85
C GLY A 77 8.33 14.32 7.32
N PRO A 78 8.00 13.04 7.60
CA PRO A 78 8.69 11.93 6.96
C PRO A 78 8.52 12.02 5.44
N LEU A 79 9.64 12.03 4.70
CA LEU A 79 9.61 11.86 3.25
C LEU A 79 9.14 10.43 2.96
N PHE A 80 7.98 10.30 2.32
CA PHE A 80 7.52 9.04 1.77
C PHE A 80 7.93 8.97 0.30
N ASP A 81 8.52 7.84 -0.09
CA ASP A 81 8.98 7.57 -1.47
C ASP A 81 7.82 7.08 -2.36
N GLY A 82 6.66 7.75 -2.27
CA GLY A 82 5.43 7.37 -2.99
C GLY A 82 4.26 6.98 -2.08
N PRO A 83 3.14 6.55 -2.69
CA PRO A 83 1.94 6.16 -1.96
C PRO A 83 2.16 4.97 -1.01
N PHE A 84 1.50 4.99 0.15
CA PHE A 84 1.46 3.86 1.07
C PHE A 84 0.75 2.65 0.44
N ARG A 85 1.43 1.50 0.38
CA ARG A 85 0.94 0.26 -0.25
C ARG A 85 0.46 -0.72 0.81
N ILE A 86 -0.85 -0.91 0.88
CA ILE A 86 -1.52 -1.67 1.93
C ILE A 86 -2.26 -2.88 1.32
N ILE A 87 -2.18 -4.01 2.01
CA ILE A 87 -3.09 -5.14 1.78
C ILE A 87 -4.03 -5.25 2.99
N PHE A 88 -5.33 -5.30 2.73
CA PHE A 88 -6.35 -5.58 3.74
C PHE A 88 -7.07 -6.89 3.42
N SER A 89 -7.24 -7.73 4.44
CA SER A 89 -7.97 -8.99 4.30
C SER A 89 -8.72 -9.39 5.58
N TYR A 90 -9.85 -10.08 5.42
CA TYR A 90 -10.60 -10.59 6.57
C TYR A 90 -9.96 -11.84 7.16
N ILE A 91 -9.54 -12.78 6.29
CA ILE A 91 -8.90 -14.03 6.68
C ILE A 91 -7.70 -14.33 5.77
N GLY A 92 -6.83 -15.25 6.18
CA GLY A 92 -5.90 -15.87 5.24
C GLY A 92 -4.54 -16.22 5.82
N ALA A 93 -3.51 -15.92 5.04
CA ALA A 93 -2.13 -16.34 5.21
C ALA A 93 -1.61 -16.16 6.63
N THR A 94 -0.85 -17.16 7.08
CA THR A 94 -0.07 -17.09 8.31
C THR A 94 1.15 -16.19 8.13
N GLU A 95 1.74 -15.74 9.24
CA GLU A 95 3.03 -15.02 9.25
C GLU A 95 4.11 -15.77 8.46
N SER A 96 4.23 -17.09 8.67
CA SER A 96 5.19 -17.93 7.95
C SER A 96 4.99 -17.91 6.44
N THR A 97 3.74 -17.88 5.98
CA THR A 97 3.40 -17.79 4.56
C THR A 97 3.78 -16.43 3.98
N LEU A 98 3.47 -15.34 4.70
CA LEU A 98 3.83 -13.99 4.30
C LEU A 98 5.35 -13.83 4.19
N ILE A 99 6.10 -14.20 5.23
CA ILE A 99 7.57 -14.10 5.26
C ILE A 99 8.19 -14.91 4.12
N ASN A 100 7.70 -16.13 3.89
CA ASN A 100 8.21 -17.00 2.84
C ASN A 100 8.03 -16.39 1.45
N GLU A 101 6.82 -15.90 1.13
CA GLU A 101 6.55 -15.28 -0.18
C GLU A 101 7.28 -13.95 -0.34
N ILE A 102 7.35 -13.12 0.71
CA ILE A 102 8.06 -11.84 0.65
C ILE A 102 9.55 -12.04 0.36
N LYS A 103 10.20 -13.01 1.03
CA LYS A 103 11.59 -13.39 0.76
C LYS A 103 11.76 -13.95 -0.65
N LYS A 104 10.89 -14.89 -1.05
CA LYS A 104 10.98 -15.56 -2.36
C LYS A 104 10.87 -14.58 -3.54
N ASN A 105 10.06 -13.54 -3.40
CA ASN A 105 9.81 -12.58 -4.47
C ASN A 105 10.63 -11.28 -4.32
N ASN A 106 11.53 -11.19 -3.33
CA ASN A 106 12.32 -9.99 -3.02
C ASN A 106 11.44 -8.74 -2.79
N TRP A 107 10.40 -8.87 -1.96
CA TRP A 107 9.39 -7.84 -1.69
C TRP A 107 9.59 -7.13 -0.34
N HIS A 108 10.83 -7.00 0.11
CA HIS A 108 11.17 -6.45 1.43
C HIS A 108 10.68 -5.01 1.64
N ASP A 109 10.53 -4.26 0.55
CA ASP A 109 10.16 -2.85 0.49
C ASP A 109 8.81 -2.62 -0.21
N LEU A 110 8.13 -3.69 -0.63
CA LEU A 110 6.95 -3.58 -1.49
C LEU A 110 5.69 -3.15 -0.72
N PHE A 111 5.51 -3.68 0.48
CA PHE A 111 4.32 -3.45 1.30
C PHE A 111 4.68 -2.60 2.50
N ASP A 112 3.87 -1.57 2.77
CA ASP A 112 3.99 -0.77 3.98
C ASP A 112 3.20 -1.41 5.13
N LEU A 113 2.06 -2.02 4.81
CA LEU A 113 1.16 -2.67 5.77
C LEU A 113 0.43 -3.86 5.15
N ILE A 114 0.35 -4.97 5.89
CA ILE A 114 -0.53 -6.09 5.60
C ILE A 114 -1.41 -6.32 6.83
N CYS A 115 -2.71 -6.11 6.70
CA CYS A 115 -3.69 -6.34 7.76
C CYS A 115 -4.53 -7.57 7.41
N ILE A 116 -4.52 -8.58 8.28
CA ILE A 116 -5.37 -9.75 8.17
C ILE A 116 -6.19 -9.82 9.45
N LEU A 117 -7.49 -9.53 9.37
CA LEU A 117 -8.34 -9.27 10.53
C LEU A 117 -8.34 -10.41 11.56
N ASN A 118 -8.31 -11.67 11.09
CA ASN A 118 -8.25 -12.82 11.98
C ASN A 118 -6.83 -13.30 12.38
N ARG A 119 -5.76 -12.62 11.93
CA ARG A 119 -4.36 -13.00 12.25
C ARG A 119 -3.57 -11.89 12.95
N GLY A 120 -3.69 -10.64 12.50
CA GLY A 120 -2.80 -9.58 12.97
C GLY A 120 -2.47 -8.55 11.90
N VAL A 121 -1.62 -7.60 12.27
CA VAL A 121 -1.09 -6.57 11.38
C VAL A 121 0.43 -6.71 11.27
N TYR A 122 0.92 -6.68 10.04
CA TYR A 122 2.33 -6.73 9.70
C TYR A 122 2.72 -5.41 9.07
N LYS A 123 3.68 -4.69 9.67
CA LYS A 123 4.12 -3.39 9.17
C LYS A 123 5.60 -3.40 8.82
N ARG A 124 5.95 -2.65 7.77
CA ARG A 124 7.34 -2.34 7.46
C ARG A 124 7.88 -1.40 8.52
N ILE A 125 9.03 -1.74 9.10
CA ILE A 125 9.74 -0.85 10.02
C ILE A 125 10.88 -0.21 9.23
N LEU A 126 10.83 1.11 9.10
CA LEU A 126 11.82 1.88 8.33
C LEU A 126 13.22 1.87 8.95
N THR A 127 13.37 1.39 10.20
CA THR A 127 14.66 1.35 10.90
C THR A 127 15.48 0.07 10.71
N TYR A 128 14.92 -1.03 10.24
CA TYR A 128 15.64 -2.26 9.89
C TYR A 128 14.77 -3.05 8.90
N HIS A 129 15.37 -3.69 7.88
CA HIS A 129 14.71 -4.44 6.79
C HIS A 129 13.84 -5.66 7.20
N HIS A 130 13.15 -5.61 8.34
CA HIS A 130 12.32 -6.66 8.90
C HIS A 130 10.91 -6.16 9.20
N LEU A 131 9.91 -6.96 8.79
CA LEU A 131 8.52 -6.80 9.21
C LEU A 131 8.40 -7.23 10.67
N LYS A 132 7.70 -6.43 11.49
CA LYS A 132 7.24 -6.89 12.82
C LYS A 132 5.73 -7.10 12.80
N THR A 133 5.33 -8.18 13.43
CA THR A 133 3.93 -8.53 13.69
C THR A 133 3.46 -7.79 14.92
N ILE A 134 2.33 -7.10 14.80
CA ILE A 134 1.62 -6.48 15.91
C ILE A 134 0.26 -7.18 16.03
N PRO A 135 -0.03 -7.85 17.15
CA PRO A 135 -1.35 -8.39 17.42
C PRO A 135 -2.41 -7.28 17.34
N ILE A 136 -3.56 -7.57 16.70
CA ILE A 136 -4.66 -6.61 16.59
C ILE A 136 -5.18 -6.20 17.98
N SER A 137 -5.08 -7.06 18.99
CA SER A 137 -5.41 -6.72 20.39
C SER A 137 -4.62 -5.52 20.92
N ILE A 138 -3.37 -5.34 20.51
CA ILE A 138 -2.50 -4.22 20.95
C ILE A 138 -2.86 -2.91 20.21
N LEU A 139 -3.42 -3.00 18.99
CA LEU A 139 -3.88 -1.81 18.26
C LEU A 139 -5.16 -1.20 18.86
N LYS A 140 -5.96 -2.01 19.58
CA LYS A 140 -7.19 -1.54 20.24
C LYS A 140 -6.92 -0.64 21.45
N GLU A 141 -5.74 -0.71 22.08
CA GLU A 141 -5.40 0.13 23.24
C GLU A 141 -4.98 1.56 22.87
N LYS A 142 -4.78 1.88 21.58
CA LYS A 142 -4.32 3.22 21.15
C LYS A 142 -5.34 4.04 20.36
N VAL A 143 -6.56 3.53 20.15
CA VAL A 143 -7.63 4.25 19.44
C VAL A 143 -8.85 4.30 20.35
N LEU A 144 -8.71 5.02 21.46
CA LEU A 144 -9.80 5.49 22.31
C LEU A 144 -9.20 6.52 23.26
N HIS A 145 -9.06 7.76 22.80
CA HIS A 145 -9.13 8.99 23.58
C HIS A 145 -9.44 10.15 22.65
#